data_AF-A0A7W1DX37-F1
#
_entry.id   AF-A0A7W1DX37-F1
#
_cell.length_a   1.000
_cell.length_b   1.000
_cell.length_c   1.000
_cell.angle_alpha   90.00
_cell.angle_beta   90.00
_cell.angle_gamma   90.00
#
_symmetry.space_group_name_H-M   'P 1'
#
loop_
_entity.id
_entity.type
_entity.pdbx_description
1 polymer ?
#
loop_
_entity_poly.entity_id
_entity_poly.type
_entity_poly.pdbx_seq_one_letter_code
_entity_poly.pdbx_strand_id
1 'polypeptide(L)'
;MAARVKKRLFNPAATFIGVSIVVAALIVGIGELLLGLHDPEFTSELARIELWVALAASVAILAVCAFFATRPSGSLGMLDADVAIGSSPIFAPEPPPVDEAMRRGPAGTISDMQEGFTLFARSGPLARVIGLLPGEEEYGRRRRGIIYASGLYGASDELWIPVEAVLAVYPETRSVFLAIKGDETEHFGWNKPPQSFQRTEQKSYLLSTH
;
A
#
# COMPACT_ATOMS: atom_id res chain seq x y z
N MET A 1 -27.89 -5.14 -7.75
CA MET A 1 -27.44 -5.15 -6.34
C MET A 1 -26.95 -6.52 -5.84
N ALA A 2 -27.61 -7.65 -6.17
CA ALA A 2 -27.25 -8.97 -5.64
C ALA A 2 -25.85 -9.52 -6.04
N ALA A 3 -25.35 -9.22 -7.24
CA ALA A 3 -24.04 -9.70 -7.70
C ALA A 3 -22.84 -9.01 -7.01
N ARG A 4 -23.02 -7.81 -6.44
CA ARG A 4 -21.97 -7.02 -5.79
C ARG A 4 -21.69 -7.44 -4.34
N VAL A 5 -22.70 -7.92 -3.63
CA VAL A 5 -22.57 -8.43 -2.25
C VAL A 5 -21.81 -9.75 -2.21
N LYS A 6 -22.00 -10.60 -3.25
CA LYS A 6 -21.39 -11.93 -3.32
C LYS A 6 -19.86 -11.91 -3.45
N LYS A 7 -19.26 -10.86 -4.02
CA LYS A 7 -17.79 -10.71 -4.12
C LYS A 7 -17.13 -10.16 -2.84
N ARG A 8 -17.87 -9.44 -2.00
CA ARG A 8 -17.32 -8.74 -0.81
C ARG A 8 -17.29 -9.59 0.46
N LEU A 9 -18.30 -10.44 0.68
CA LEU A 9 -18.31 -11.38 1.81
C LEU A 9 -17.45 -12.62 1.56
N PHE A 10 -17.27 -13.02 0.30
CA PHE A 10 -16.53 -14.25 -0.02
C PHE A 10 -15.01 -14.13 0.09
N ASN A 11 -14.41 -12.94 0.22
CA ASN A 11 -12.95 -12.84 0.35
C ASN A 11 -12.44 -12.96 1.79
N PRO A 12 -12.92 -12.18 2.78
CA PRO A 12 -12.35 -12.26 4.13
C PRO A 12 -12.77 -13.54 4.88
N ALA A 13 -14.02 -13.96 4.73
CA ALA A 13 -14.51 -15.20 5.36
C ALA A 13 -13.85 -16.43 4.74
N ALA A 14 -13.67 -16.47 3.42
CA ALA A 14 -12.99 -17.60 2.78
C ALA A 14 -11.51 -17.66 3.15
N THR A 15 -10.82 -16.52 3.30
CA THR A 15 -9.44 -16.51 3.80
C THR A 15 -9.36 -17.05 5.22
N PHE A 16 -10.25 -16.60 6.12
CA PHE A 16 -10.27 -17.10 7.50
C PHE A 16 -10.58 -18.61 7.57
N ILE A 17 -11.58 -19.06 6.82
CA ILE A 17 -11.95 -20.48 6.72
C ILE A 17 -10.80 -21.28 6.12
N GLY A 18 -10.16 -20.79 5.05
CA GLY A 18 -9.02 -21.45 4.41
C GLY A 18 -7.83 -21.61 5.36
N VAL A 19 -7.45 -20.54 6.06
CA VAL A 19 -6.40 -20.58 7.09
C VAL A 19 -6.76 -21.57 8.20
N SER A 20 -8.01 -21.55 8.67
CA SER A 20 -8.48 -22.47 9.72
C SER A 20 -8.39 -23.94 9.28
N ILE A 21 -8.77 -24.23 8.03
CA ILE A 21 -8.67 -25.58 7.45
C ILE A 21 -7.21 -26.02 7.37
N VAL A 22 -6.31 -25.16 6.89
CA VAL A 22 -4.88 -25.48 6.79
C VAL A 22 -4.28 -25.75 8.18
N VAL A 23 -4.61 -24.93 9.17
CA VAL A 23 -4.16 -25.13 10.56
C VAL A 23 -4.70 -26.44 11.13
N ALA A 24 -5.99 -26.72 10.94
CA ALA A 24 -6.59 -27.98 11.40
C ALA A 24 -5.94 -29.20 10.75
N ALA A 25 -5.68 -29.15 9.44
CA ALA A 25 -4.99 -30.23 8.72
C ALA A 25 -3.56 -30.44 9.24
N LEU A 26 -2.83 -29.37 9.56
CA LEU A 26 -1.51 -29.44 10.18
C LEU A 26 -1.56 -30.10 11.55
N ILE A 27 -2.52 -29.71 12.41
CA ILE A 27 -2.68 -30.28 13.76
C ILE A 27 -2.98 -31.78 13.67
N VAL A 28 -3.95 -32.16 12.84
CA VAL A 28 -4.33 -33.57 12.64
C VAL A 28 -3.18 -34.38 12.07
N GLY A 29 -2.50 -33.87 11.03
CA GLY A 29 -1.38 -34.56 10.40
C GLY A 29 -0.19 -34.77 11.35
N ILE A 30 0.15 -33.76 12.16
CA ILE A 30 1.20 -33.90 13.19
C ILE A 30 0.74 -34.90 14.27
N GLY A 31 -0.52 -34.85 14.70
CA GLY A 31 -1.07 -35.78 15.69
C GLY A 31 -1.03 -37.23 15.24
N GLU A 32 -1.47 -37.51 14.00
CA GLU A 32 -1.42 -38.86 13.43
C GLU A 32 0.01 -39.36 13.23
N LEU A 33 0.93 -38.48 12.80
CA LEU A 33 2.35 -38.82 12.68
C LEU A 33 2.94 -39.26 14.03
N LEU A 34 2.66 -38.50 15.10
CA LEU A 34 3.16 -38.82 16.44
C LEU A 34 2.54 -40.09 17.00
N LEU A 35 1.24 -40.30 16.79
CA LEU A 35 0.56 -41.53 17.20
C LEU A 35 1.10 -42.75 16.46
N GLY A 36 1.42 -42.63 15.16
CA GLY A 36 2.00 -43.71 14.38
C GLY A 36 3.44 -44.07 14.76
N LEU A 37 4.14 -43.17 15.44
CA LEU A 37 5.51 -43.35 15.94
C LEU A 37 5.57 -43.68 17.42
N HIS A 38 4.41 -43.83 18.07
CA HIS A 38 4.33 -44.14 19.49
C HIS A 38 4.81 -45.56 19.74
N ASP A 39 5.92 -45.68 20.47
CA ASP A 39 6.43 -46.96 20.95
C ASP A 39 6.19 -47.04 22.47
N PRO A 40 5.34 -47.95 22.96
CA PRO A 40 5.08 -48.10 24.39
C PRO A 40 6.25 -48.75 25.15
N GLU A 41 7.20 -49.40 24.47
CA GLU A 41 8.32 -50.12 25.08
C GLU A 41 9.64 -49.35 24.96
N PHE A 42 9.75 -48.19 25.62
CA PHE A 42 10.99 -47.43 25.66
C PHE A 42 11.75 -47.58 27.00
N THR A 43 13.07 -47.69 26.92
CA THR A 43 13.97 -47.83 28.09
C THR A 43 14.36 -46.50 28.73
N SER A 44 14.30 -45.39 27.97
CA SER A 44 14.55 -44.04 28.48
C SER A 44 13.68 -43.02 27.75
N GLU A 45 13.24 -41.97 28.45
CA GLU A 45 12.36 -40.94 27.88
C GLU A 45 13.00 -40.21 26.70
N LEU A 46 14.32 -40.02 26.72
CA LEU A 46 15.07 -39.36 25.64
C LEU A 46 15.26 -40.24 24.40
N ALA A 47 15.04 -41.55 24.50
CA ALA A 47 15.12 -42.47 23.36
C ALA A 47 13.80 -42.54 22.57
N ARG A 48 12.74 -41.85 23.01
CA ARG A 48 11.45 -41.84 22.33
C ARG A 48 11.57 -41.16 20.96
N ILE A 49 11.40 -41.94 19.90
CA ILE A 49 11.52 -41.45 18.53
C ILE A 49 10.51 -40.34 18.21
N GLU A 50 9.30 -40.44 18.76
CA GLU A 50 8.26 -39.40 18.68
C GLU A 50 8.73 -38.04 19.21
N LEU A 51 9.58 -38.00 20.24
CA LEU A 51 10.10 -36.75 20.80
C LEU A 51 11.02 -36.04 19.81
N TRP A 52 11.93 -36.79 19.18
CA TRP A 52 12.86 -36.27 18.19
C TRP A 52 12.16 -35.82 16.91
N VAL A 53 11.13 -36.57 16.49
CA VAL A 53 10.31 -36.19 15.34
C VAL A 53 9.49 -34.93 15.64
N ALA A 54 8.87 -34.83 16.82
CA ALA A 54 8.17 -33.61 17.24
C ALA A 54 9.12 -32.40 17.29
N LEU A 55 10.32 -32.58 17.86
CA LEU A 55 11.34 -31.55 17.93
C LEU A 55 11.75 -31.09 16.51
N ALA A 56 12.08 -32.03 15.62
CA ALA A 56 12.45 -31.72 14.24
C ALA A 56 11.33 -30.98 13.49
N ALA A 57 10.08 -31.41 13.65
CA ALA A 57 8.92 -30.74 13.05
C ALA A 57 8.76 -29.29 13.58
N SER A 58 8.93 -29.09 14.90
CA SER A 58 8.84 -27.75 15.50
C SER A 58 9.93 -26.81 14.98
N VAL A 59 11.17 -27.30 14.85
CA VAL A 59 12.29 -26.55 14.29
C VAL A 59 12.05 -26.22 12.82
N ALA A 60 11.51 -27.16 12.03
CA ALA A 60 11.17 -26.93 10.63
C ALA A 60 10.09 -25.84 10.48
N ILE A 61 9.04 -25.88 11.29
CA ILE A 61 7.99 -24.84 11.29
C ILE A 61 8.59 -23.48 11.64
N LEU A 62 9.38 -23.40 12.71
CA LEU A 62 10.05 -22.16 13.10
C LEU A 62 10.97 -21.62 12.00
N ALA A 63 11.73 -22.50 11.34
CA ALA A 63 12.60 -22.12 10.24
C ALA A 63 11.80 -21.55 9.05
N VAL A 64 10.66 -22.18 8.71
CA VAL A 64 9.75 -21.67 7.67
C VAL A 64 9.18 -20.32 8.07
N CYS A 65 8.68 -20.17 9.30
CA CYS A 65 8.17 -18.89 9.80
C CYS A 65 9.26 -17.80 9.80
N ALA A 66 10.46 -18.11 10.28
CA ALA A 66 11.59 -17.18 10.31
C ALA A 66 12.02 -16.78 8.90
N PHE A 67 12.04 -17.72 7.95
CA PHE A 67 12.29 -17.43 6.54
C PHE A 67 11.26 -16.47 5.98
N PHE A 68 9.97 -16.70 6.23
CA PHE A 68 8.91 -15.78 5.80
C PHE A 68 8.98 -14.41 6.47
N ALA A 69 9.46 -14.33 7.71
CA ALA A 69 9.58 -13.09 8.47
C ALA A 69 10.82 -12.25 8.10
N THR A 70 11.93 -12.90 7.74
CA THR A 70 13.23 -12.25 7.47
C THR A 70 13.56 -12.07 6.00
N ARG A 71 12.72 -12.61 5.10
CA ARG A 71 12.92 -12.45 3.66
C ARG A 71 12.87 -10.98 3.22
N PRO A 72 13.69 -10.57 2.25
CA PRO A 72 13.54 -9.27 1.60
C PRO A 72 12.22 -9.23 0.82
N SER A 73 11.50 -8.12 0.97
CA SER A 73 10.31 -7.78 0.18
C SER A 73 10.62 -7.77 -1.31
N GLY A 74 9.82 -8.48 -2.11
CA GLY A 74 9.97 -8.63 -3.57
C GLY A 74 10.57 -9.98 -4.02
N SER A 75 10.89 -10.89 -3.11
CA SER A 75 11.59 -12.16 -3.42
C SER A 75 10.69 -13.32 -3.89
N LEU A 76 9.38 -13.27 -3.63
CA LEU A 76 8.43 -14.35 -4.00
C LEU A 76 7.68 -14.10 -5.33
N GLY A 77 8.10 -13.11 -6.12
CA GLY A 77 7.51 -12.82 -7.44
C GLY A 77 6.01 -12.53 -7.34
N MET A 78 5.16 -13.40 -7.90
CA MET A 78 3.70 -13.22 -7.92
C MET A 78 3.04 -13.18 -6.53
N LEU A 79 3.62 -13.81 -5.51
CA LEU A 79 3.10 -13.75 -4.12
C LEU A 79 3.54 -12.48 -3.38
N ASP A 80 4.52 -11.78 -3.93
CA ASP A 80 5.07 -10.52 -3.43
C ASP A 80 4.74 -9.33 -4.35
N ALA A 81 3.90 -9.56 -5.36
CA ALA A 81 3.45 -8.51 -6.24
C ALA A 81 2.77 -7.46 -5.36
N ASP A 82 3.29 -6.23 -5.42
CA ASP A 82 2.69 -5.04 -4.81
C ASP A 82 1.27 -4.87 -5.36
N VAL A 83 0.33 -5.61 -4.78
CA VAL A 83 -1.05 -5.17 -4.74
C VAL A 83 -0.97 -3.91 -3.92
N ALA A 84 -1.08 -2.76 -4.59
CA ALA A 84 -1.16 -1.45 -3.95
C ALA A 84 -2.33 -1.45 -2.96
N ILE A 85 -2.04 -1.91 -1.74
CA ILE A 85 -2.88 -1.78 -0.57
C ILE A 85 -2.58 -0.37 -0.08
N GLY A 86 -3.27 0.61 -0.67
CA GLY A 86 -3.55 1.83 0.06
C GLY A 86 -4.19 1.45 1.40
N SER A 87 -4.03 2.29 2.42
CA SER A 87 -4.53 2.09 3.78
C SER A 87 -6.05 1.99 3.89
N SER A 88 -6.77 1.91 2.77
CA SER A 88 -8.18 1.56 2.71
C SER A 88 -8.42 0.28 3.52
N PRO A 89 -9.15 0.36 4.65
CA PRO A 89 -9.58 -0.84 5.35
C PRO A 89 -10.33 -1.72 4.35
N ILE A 90 -10.21 -3.05 4.50
CA ILE A 90 -10.84 -4.06 3.62
C ILE A 90 -12.36 -3.81 3.43
N PHE A 91 -12.98 -3.03 4.32
CA PHE A 91 -14.38 -2.66 4.35
C PHE A 91 -14.71 -1.24 3.87
N ALA A 92 -13.74 -0.44 3.41
CA ALA A 92 -14.00 0.90 2.90
C ALA A 92 -14.96 0.81 1.69
N PRO A 93 -16.00 1.66 1.60
CA PRO A 93 -16.82 1.74 0.40
C PRO A 93 -15.93 2.07 -0.81
N GLU A 94 -16.17 1.39 -1.94
CA GLU A 94 -15.46 1.71 -3.17
C GLU A 94 -15.75 3.18 -3.49
N PRO A 95 -14.71 3.99 -3.75
CA PRO A 95 -14.92 5.41 -3.93
C PRO A 95 -15.84 5.66 -5.13
N PRO A 96 -16.68 6.70 -5.07
CA PRO A 96 -17.59 7.00 -6.16
C PRO A 96 -16.81 7.19 -7.46
N PRO A 97 -17.30 6.66 -8.60
CA PRO A 97 -16.64 6.86 -9.87
C PRO A 97 -16.57 8.36 -10.18
N VAL A 98 -15.45 8.79 -10.77
CA VAL A 98 -15.30 10.20 -11.16
C VAL A 98 -16.36 10.53 -12.21
N ASP A 99 -17.10 11.62 -12.00
CA ASP A 99 -18.14 12.09 -12.91
C ASP A 99 -17.54 12.37 -14.29
N GLU A 100 -18.08 11.69 -15.32
CA GLU A 100 -17.64 11.85 -16.71
C GLU A 100 -17.84 13.28 -17.22
N ALA A 101 -18.76 14.05 -16.62
CA ALA A 101 -18.94 15.47 -16.93
C ALA A 101 -17.67 16.29 -16.68
N MET A 102 -16.77 15.85 -15.81
CA MET A 102 -15.51 16.53 -15.52
C MET A 102 -14.45 16.35 -16.63
N ARG A 103 -14.68 15.42 -17.57
CA ARG A 103 -13.83 15.18 -18.76
C ARG A 103 -14.38 15.85 -20.03
N ARG A 104 -15.25 16.85 -19.88
CA ARG A 104 -15.78 17.60 -21.02
C ARG A 104 -14.74 18.57 -21.59
N GLY A 105 -14.79 18.74 -22.90
CA GLY A 105 -13.90 19.62 -23.64
C GLY A 105 -12.66 18.91 -24.20
N PRO A 106 -11.84 19.63 -24.97
CA PRO A 106 -10.57 19.12 -25.47
C PRO A 106 -9.60 18.91 -24.30
N ALA A 107 -8.81 17.84 -24.40
CA ALA A 107 -7.71 17.61 -23.46
C ALA A 107 -6.66 18.72 -23.62
N GLY A 108 -6.35 19.38 -22.52
CA GLY A 108 -5.28 20.36 -22.41
C GLY A 108 -3.95 19.71 -22.02
N THR A 109 -3.00 20.57 -21.71
CA THR A 109 -1.63 20.25 -21.31
C THR A 109 -1.37 20.67 -19.88
N ILE A 110 -0.23 20.25 -19.32
CA ILE A 110 0.17 20.63 -17.95
C ILE A 110 0.33 22.17 -17.84
N SER A 111 0.71 22.86 -18.92
CA SER A 111 0.80 24.32 -18.94
C SER A 111 -0.54 25.04 -18.85
N ASP A 112 -1.65 24.36 -19.13
CA ASP A 112 -2.99 24.94 -19.01
C ASP A 112 -3.53 24.86 -17.57
N MET A 113 -2.83 24.15 -16.69
CA MET A 113 -3.21 24.04 -15.29
C MET A 113 -2.91 25.35 -14.57
N GLN A 114 -3.88 25.82 -13.80
CA GLN A 114 -3.78 27.05 -13.03
C GLN A 114 -4.22 26.81 -11.59
N GLU A 115 -3.96 27.78 -10.73
CA GLU A 115 -4.48 27.79 -9.37
C GLU A 115 -6.01 27.69 -9.37
N GLY A 116 -6.56 26.95 -8.40
CA GLY A 116 -7.99 26.69 -8.29
C GLY A 116 -8.51 25.51 -9.11
N PHE A 117 -7.67 24.85 -9.94
CA PHE A 117 -8.05 23.59 -10.56
C PHE A 117 -8.30 22.49 -9.52
N THR A 118 -9.23 21.58 -9.81
CA THR A 118 -9.50 20.42 -8.94
C THR A 118 -8.75 19.21 -9.46
N LEU A 119 -7.93 18.63 -8.59
CA LEU A 119 -7.22 17.37 -8.82
C LEU A 119 -8.16 16.21 -8.48
N PHE A 120 -8.38 15.33 -9.44
CA PHE A 120 -9.18 14.12 -9.32
C PHE A 120 -8.27 12.90 -9.31
N ALA A 121 -8.35 12.12 -8.22
CA ALA A 121 -7.86 10.76 -8.22
C ALA A 121 -8.92 9.84 -8.87
N ARG A 122 -8.58 8.57 -9.07
CA ARG A 122 -9.54 7.54 -9.51
C ARG A 122 -10.73 7.40 -8.56
N SER A 123 -10.57 7.83 -7.31
CA SER A 123 -11.57 7.82 -6.25
C SER A 123 -12.45 9.07 -6.17
N GLY A 124 -12.25 10.06 -7.05
CA GLY A 124 -12.98 11.32 -7.01
C GLY A 124 -12.08 12.53 -6.71
N PRO A 125 -12.69 13.68 -6.34
CA PRO A 125 -11.95 14.91 -6.09
C PRO A 125 -11.05 14.76 -4.87
N LEU A 126 -9.76 15.00 -5.06
CA LEU A 126 -8.71 14.80 -4.07
C LEU A 126 -8.25 16.12 -3.45
N ALA A 127 -7.96 17.12 -4.29
CA ALA A 127 -7.30 18.35 -3.84
C ALA A 127 -7.59 19.53 -4.79
N ARG A 128 -7.32 20.74 -4.34
CA ARG A 128 -7.34 21.97 -5.15
C ARG A 128 -5.92 22.49 -5.35
N VAL A 129 -5.56 22.80 -6.59
CA VAL A 129 -4.24 23.37 -6.91
C VAL A 129 -4.12 24.74 -6.25
N ILE A 130 -3.09 24.91 -5.43
CA ILE A 130 -2.69 26.20 -4.86
C ILE A 130 -1.61 26.83 -5.71
N GLY A 131 -0.67 26.05 -6.23
CA GLY A 131 0.44 26.58 -7.01
C GLY A 131 1.19 25.51 -7.80
N LEU A 132 1.91 25.98 -8.81
CA LEU A 132 2.76 25.18 -9.69
C LEU A 132 4.21 25.60 -9.47
N LEU A 133 5.01 24.69 -8.93
CA LEU A 133 6.43 24.91 -8.65
C LEU A 133 7.27 24.30 -9.80
N PRO A 134 8.30 25.02 -10.26
CA PRO A 134 9.20 24.50 -11.28
C PRO A 134 9.94 23.25 -10.79
N GLY A 135 10.29 22.38 -11.72
CA GLY A 135 11.00 21.14 -11.41
C GLY A 135 12.42 21.38 -10.91
N GLU A 136 12.83 20.62 -9.90
CA GLU A 136 14.20 20.57 -9.40
C GLU A 136 14.77 19.14 -9.52
N GLU A 137 16.09 19.04 -9.57
CA GLU A 137 16.81 17.76 -9.58
C GLU A 137 17.10 17.34 -8.13
N GLU A 138 16.45 16.27 -7.66
CA GLU A 138 16.54 15.81 -6.27
C GLU A 138 16.95 14.32 -6.26
N TYR A 139 18.04 13.99 -5.55
CA TYR A 139 18.59 12.62 -5.45
C TYR A 139 18.81 11.92 -6.82
N GLY A 140 19.30 12.65 -7.82
CA GLY A 140 19.56 12.10 -9.16
C GLY A 140 18.28 11.79 -9.97
N ARG A 141 17.10 12.18 -9.48
CA ARG A 141 15.85 12.15 -10.24
C ARG A 141 15.47 13.56 -10.63
N ARG A 142 15.47 13.84 -11.94
CA ARG A 142 14.90 15.07 -12.49
C ARG A 142 13.39 15.03 -12.42
N ARG A 143 12.79 15.91 -11.62
CA ARG A 143 11.34 16.14 -11.62
C ARG A 143 11.05 17.33 -12.53
N ARG A 144 10.01 17.25 -13.35
CA ARG A 144 9.64 18.35 -14.27
C ARG A 144 8.90 19.49 -13.58
N GLY A 145 8.30 19.23 -12.42
CA GLY A 145 7.55 20.19 -11.64
C GLY A 145 6.82 19.55 -10.47
N ILE A 146 6.39 20.38 -9.53
CA ILE A 146 5.61 19.95 -8.36
C ILE A 146 4.34 20.80 -8.28
N ILE A 147 3.20 20.14 -8.15
CA ILE A 147 1.90 20.73 -7.91
C ILE A 147 1.74 20.83 -6.41
N TYR A 148 1.68 22.05 -5.89
CA TYR A 148 1.31 22.30 -4.52
C TYR A 148 -0.21 22.43 -4.45
N ALA A 149 -0.86 21.58 -3.66
CA ALA A 149 -2.31 21.48 -3.61
C ALA A 149 -2.83 21.35 -2.17
N SER A 150 -4.05 21.81 -1.95
CA SER A 150 -4.75 21.65 -0.68
C SER A 150 -5.76 20.52 -0.77
N GLY A 151 -5.68 19.56 0.16
CA GLY A 151 -6.61 18.44 0.22
C GLY A 151 -8.07 18.85 0.35
N LEU A 152 -8.95 18.06 -0.25
CA LEU A 152 -10.40 18.17 -0.11
C LEU A 152 -10.93 16.91 0.56
N TYR A 153 -12.10 17.03 1.21
CA TYR A 153 -12.88 15.89 1.72
C TYR A 153 -12.11 14.92 2.64
N GLY A 154 -11.21 15.44 3.48
CA GLY A 154 -10.42 14.65 4.44
C GLY A 154 -9.06 14.18 3.91
N ALA A 155 -8.66 14.58 2.71
CA ALA A 155 -7.26 14.49 2.29
C ALA A 155 -6.38 15.48 3.08
N SER A 156 -5.07 15.22 3.11
CA SER A 156 -4.07 16.08 3.78
C SER A 156 -4.19 17.55 3.37
N ASP A 157 -4.13 18.46 4.34
CA ASP A 157 -4.27 19.92 4.11
C ASP A 157 -3.27 20.45 3.08
N GLU A 158 -2.09 19.83 3.04
CA GLU A 158 -1.02 20.10 2.07
C GLU A 158 -0.63 18.82 1.33
N LEU A 159 -0.52 18.93 0.01
CA LEU A 159 -0.13 17.88 -0.90
C LEU A 159 0.91 18.39 -1.91
N TRP A 160 1.96 17.59 -2.11
CA TRP A 160 3.11 17.87 -2.98
C TRP A 160 3.17 16.81 -4.07
N ILE A 161 2.52 17.10 -5.20
CA ILE A 161 2.21 16.11 -6.22
C ILE A 161 3.13 16.32 -7.43
N PRO A 162 3.91 15.33 -7.86
CA PRO A 162 4.74 15.48 -9.06
C PRO A 162 3.87 15.64 -10.30
N VAL A 163 4.26 16.53 -11.23
CA VAL A 163 3.53 16.72 -12.50
C VAL A 163 3.46 15.45 -13.34
N GLU A 164 4.40 14.52 -13.14
CA GLU A 164 4.40 13.20 -13.76
C GLU A 164 3.20 12.33 -13.37
N ALA A 165 2.53 12.64 -12.24
CA ALA A 165 1.32 11.95 -11.82
C ALA A 165 0.07 12.40 -12.61
N VAL A 166 0.15 13.46 -13.41
CA VAL A 166 -0.96 13.96 -14.21
C VAL A 166 -1.18 13.09 -15.44
N LEU A 167 -2.39 12.54 -15.57
CA LEU A 167 -2.85 11.80 -16.76
C LEU A 167 -3.45 12.72 -17.82
N ALA A 168 -4.31 13.64 -17.40
CA ALA A 168 -5.07 14.50 -18.30
C ALA A 168 -5.46 15.81 -17.61
N VAL A 169 -5.49 16.89 -18.38
CA VAL A 169 -5.96 18.21 -17.94
C VAL A 169 -7.14 18.59 -18.81
N TYR A 170 -8.21 19.11 -18.20
CA TYR A 170 -9.40 19.62 -18.88
C TYR A 170 -9.61 21.08 -18.44
N PRO A 171 -9.11 22.05 -19.24
CA PRO A 171 -9.16 23.47 -18.86
C PRO A 171 -10.58 24.02 -18.71
N GLU A 172 -11.51 23.58 -19.58
CA GLU A 172 -12.90 24.06 -19.57
C GLU A 172 -13.63 23.72 -18.26
N THR A 173 -13.38 22.54 -17.71
CA THR A 173 -13.96 22.06 -16.45
C THR A 173 -13.04 22.31 -15.25
N ARG A 174 -11.89 22.97 -15.45
CA ARG A 174 -10.85 23.19 -14.44
C ARG A 174 -10.47 21.92 -13.67
N SER A 175 -10.39 20.80 -14.38
CA SER A 175 -10.21 19.46 -13.81
C SER A 175 -8.89 18.85 -14.26
N VAL A 176 -8.14 18.27 -13.34
CA VAL A 176 -6.90 17.54 -13.61
C VAL A 176 -7.04 16.14 -13.06
N PHE A 177 -6.74 15.13 -13.87
CA PHE A 177 -6.86 13.72 -13.49
C PHE A 177 -5.48 13.15 -13.19
N LEU A 178 -5.37 12.48 -12.05
CA LEU A 178 -4.13 11.87 -11.58
C LEU A 178 -4.13 10.36 -11.81
N ALA A 179 -2.95 9.80 -12.01
CA ALA A 179 -2.70 8.36 -12.18
C ALA A 179 -2.72 7.57 -10.85
N ILE A 180 -3.50 8.02 -9.86
CA ILE A 180 -3.52 7.45 -8.51
C ILE A 180 -4.94 7.23 -8.00
N LYS A 181 -5.07 6.40 -6.97
CA LYS A 181 -6.25 6.41 -6.09
C LYS A 181 -6.00 7.38 -4.93
N GLY A 182 -7.05 8.04 -4.44
CA GLY A 182 -6.90 9.13 -3.47
C GLY A 182 -6.33 8.69 -2.11
N ASP A 183 -6.42 7.41 -1.77
CA ASP A 183 -5.81 6.80 -0.58
C ASP A 183 -4.32 6.46 -0.75
N GLU A 184 -3.77 6.64 -1.95
CA GLU A 184 -2.35 6.37 -2.23
C GLU A 184 -1.45 7.59 -1.96
N THR A 185 -2.02 8.77 -1.63
CA THR A 185 -1.22 9.99 -1.42
C THR A 185 -0.21 9.86 -0.28
N GLU A 186 -0.55 9.15 0.79
CA GLU A 186 0.36 8.88 1.92
C GLU A 186 1.45 7.89 1.53
N HIS A 187 1.10 6.87 0.74
CA HIS A 187 2.05 5.87 0.24
C HIS A 187 3.11 6.51 -0.64
N PHE A 188 2.70 7.43 -1.51
CA PHE A 188 3.64 8.20 -2.33
C PHE A 188 4.35 9.33 -1.57
N GLY A 189 4.02 9.53 -0.28
CA GLY A 189 4.63 10.55 0.56
C GLY A 189 4.28 11.99 0.14
N TRP A 190 3.20 12.19 -0.61
CA TRP A 190 2.80 13.51 -1.09
C TRP A 190 2.31 14.43 0.02
N ASN A 191 2.00 13.88 1.20
CA ASN A 191 1.69 14.64 2.41
C ASN A 191 2.94 15.27 3.06
N LYS A 192 4.15 14.99 2.55
CA LYS A 192 5.39 15.59 3.04
C LYS A 192 5.99 16.50 1.97
N PRO A 193 6.48 17.68 2.34
CA PRO A 193 7.21 18.52 1.40
C PRO A 193 8.48 17.80 0.92
N PRO A 194 8.86 17.98 -0.36
CA PRO A 194 10.19 17.61 -0.85
C PRO A 194 11.27 18.26 0.01
N GLN A 195 12.46 17.64 0.11
CA GLN A 195 13.48 18.14 1.03
C GLN A 195 13.95 19.55 0.65
N SER A 196 13.96 19.90 -0.65
CA SER A 196 14.28 21.27 -1.09
C SER A 196 13.31 22.33 -0.55
N PHE A 197 12.11 21.93 -0.15
CA PHE A 197 11.08 22.80 0.46
C PHE A 197 10.91 22.57 1.97
N GLN A 198 11.70 21.67 2.59
CA GLN A 198 11.67 21.46 4.04
C GLN A 198 12.36 22.61 4.78
N ARG A 199 11.57 23.41 5.52
CA ARG A 199 12.07 24.53 6.34
C ARG A 199 12.92 24.12 7.56
N THR A 200 13.21 22.84 7.77
CA THR A 200 13.74 22.34 9.05
C THR A 200 15.27 22.24 9.12
N GLU A 201 16.02 22.22 8.01
CA GLU A 201 17.50 22.13 8.09
C GLU A 201 18.25 23.47 8.05
N GLN A 202 17.61 24.59 7.73
CA GLN A 202 18.30 25.88 7.69
C GLN A 202 18.56 26.50 9.08
N LYS A 203 17.87 26.03 10.14
CA LYS A 203 18.09 26.52 11.51
C LYS A 203 19.33 25.93 12.19
N SER A 204 19.83 24.79 11.73
CA SER A 204 20.96 24.09 12.37
C SER A 204 22.32 24.67 11.96
N TYR A 205 22.42 25.33 10.81
CA TYR A 205 23.68 25.96 10.35
C TYR A 205 23.91 27.37 10.94
N LEU A 206 22.87 28.06 11.41
CA LEU A 206 22.99 29.40 12.00
C LEU A 206 23.31 29.38 13.51
N LEU A 207 23.28 28.21 14.16
CA LEU A 207 23.66 28.04 15.57
C LEU A 207 25.07 27.45 15.76
N SER A 208 25.81 27.21 14.68
CA SER A 208 27.20 26.71 14.70
C SER A 208 28.25 27.80 14.46
N THR A 209 27.84 29.06 14.26
CA THR A 209 28.75 30.20 14.01
C THR A 209 28.60 31.32 15.03
N HIS A 210 28.40 30.97 16.29
CA HIS A 210 28.66 31.85 17.44
C HIS A 210 29.36 31.10 18.56
#